data_AF-A0A920JA72-F1
#
_entry.id   AF-A0A920JA72-F1
#
_cell.length_a   1.000
_cell.length_b   1.000
_cell.length_c   1.000
_cell.angle_alpha   90.00
_cell.angle_beta   90.00
_cell.angle_gamma   90.00
#
_symmetry.space_group_name_H-M   'P 1'
#
loop_
_entity.id
_entity.type
_entity.pdbx_description
1 polymer ?
#
loop_
_entity_poly.entity_id
_entity_poly.type
_entity_poly.pdbx_seq_one_letter_code
_entity_poly.pdbx_strand_id
1 'polypeptide(L)'
;MKLNSASEMAPVSWPEFANMHPYCPTDQTKGYQVLIKDLREMLSGITGYYDISLQPNAGSQGEYAGLLAIDAYHKNNGDKNRSICLIPRSAHGTNPASAMMVGMKVVPVECDSEGEN
;
A
#
# COMPACT_ATOMS: atom_id res chain seq x y z
N MET A 1 -16.89 10.01 -1.36
CA MET A 1 -17.89 9.26 -2.17
C MET A 1 -17.80 9.73 -3.61
N LYS A 2 -17.42 8.84 -4.53
CA LYS A 2 -17.34 9.11 -5.98
C LYS A 2 -18.25 8.11 -6.71
N LEU A 3 -18.39 8.24 -8.03
CA LEU A 3 -19.13 7.26 -8.84
C LEU A 3 -18.47 5.87 -8.76
N ASN A 4 -19.29 4.83 -8.69
CA ASN A 4 -18.90 3.44 -8.95
C ASN A 4 -19.64 3.01 -10.21
N SER A 5 -18.96 3.00 -11.36
CA SER A 5 -19.63 2.77 -12.65
C SER A 5 -20.09 1.33 -12.79
N ALA A 6 -21.26 1.09 -13.37
CA ALA A 6 -21.76 -0.25 -13.65
C ALA A 6 -20.77 -1.05 -14.53
N SER A 7 -20.13 -0.38 -15.50
CA SER A 7 -19.13 -1.02 -16.37
C SER A 7 -17.86 -1.43 -15.63
N GLU A 8 -17.47 -0.70 -14.56
CA GLU A 8 -16.32 -1.05 -13.72
C GLU A 8 -16.62 -2.26 -12.81
N MET A 9 -17.87 -2.39 -12.38
CA MET A 9 -18.30 -3.45 -11.45
C MET A 9 -18.62 -4.78 -12.15
N ALA A 10 -19.08 -4.74 -13.41
CA ALA A 10 -19.54 -5.93 -14.13
C ALA A 10 -18.50 -7.08 -14.22
N PRO A 11 -17.20 -6.81 -14.47
CA PRO A 11 -16.21 -7.89 -14.58
C PRO A 11 -15.92 -8.63 -13.28
N VAL A 12 -16.20 -8.03 -12.11
CA VAL A 12 -15.88 -8.62 -10.80
C VAL A 12 -16.57 -9.97 -10.60
N SER A 13 -17.75 -10.18 -11.19
CA SER A 13 -18.51 -11.42 -11.09
C SER A 13 -18.30 -12.40 -12.25
N TRP A 14 -17.43 -12.09 -13.23
CA TRP A 14 -17.16 -13.02 -14.32
C TRP A 14 -16.43 -14.26 -13.80
N PRO A 15 -16.78 -15.49 -14.24
CA PRO A 15 -16.14 -16.71 -13.75
C PRO A 15 -14.62 -16.71 -13.86
N GLU A 16 -14.07 -16.09 -14.91
CA GLU A 16 -12.64 -15.94 -15.18
C GLU A 16 -11.90 -15.12 -14.11
N PHE A 17 -12.62 -14.27 -13.37
CA PHE A 17 -12.12 -13.52 -12.22
C PHE A 17 -12.58 -14.16 -10.89
N ALA A 18 -13.88 -14.38 -10.70
CA ALA A 18 -14.46 -14.76 -9.41
C ALA A 18 -14.17 -16.20 -8.97
N ASN A 19 -13.94 -17.12 -9.92
CA ASN A 19 -13.79 -18.56 -9.63
C ASN A 19 -12.34 -19.05 -9.73
N MET A 20 -11.37 -18.15 -9.63
CA MET A 20 -9.95 -18.50 -9.63
C MET A 20 -9.45 -18.78 -8.21
N HIS A 21 -8.87 -19.96 -7.99
CA HIS A 21 -8.20 -20.24 -6.72
C HIS A 21 -6.89 -19.43 -6.64
N PRO A 22 -6.59 -18.74 -5.53
CA PRO A 22 -5.41 -17.84 -5.43
C PRO A 22 -4.06 -18.56 -5.57
N TYR A 23 -4.02 -19.87 -5.34
CA TYR A 23 -2.84 -20.72 -5.52
C TYR A 23 -2.93 -21.68 -6.70
N CYS A 24 -3.78 -21.40 -7.69
CA CYS A 24 -3.76 -22.20 -8.91
C CYS A 24 -2.42 -22.05 -9.66
N PRO A 25 -2.03 -23.06 -10.47
CA PRO A 25 -0.84 -22.97 -11.31
C PRO A 25 -0.77 -21.68 -12.15
N THR A 26 0.42 -21.12 -12.30
CA THR A 26 0.62 -19.80 -12.93
C THR A 26 0.19 -19.76 -14.40
N ASP A 27 0.23 -20.89 -15.10
CA ASP A 27 -0.25 -21.03 -16.48
C ASP A 27 -1.77 -20.83 -16.62
N GLN A 28 -2.54 -20.99 -15.54
CA GLN A 28 -3.98 -20.74 -15.47
C GLN A 28 -4.30 -19.25 -15.20
N THR A 29 -3.31 -18.45 -14.80
CA THR A 29 -3.49 -17.05 -14.35
C THR A 29 -2.99 -16.01 -15.35
N LYS A 30 -2.71 -16.39 -16.60
CA LYS A 30 -2.11 -15.49 -17.62
C LYS A 30 -2.89 -14.18 -17.77
N GLY A 31 -4.23 -14.23 -17.76
CA GLY A 31 -5.07 -13.03 -17.81
C GLY A 31 -4.87 -12.11 -16.60
N TYR A 32 -4.82 -12.67 -15.39
CA TYR A 32 -4.51 -11.93 -14.17
C TYR A 32 -3.12 -11.32 -14.18
N GLN A 33 -2.13 -12.00 -14.74
CA GLN A 33 -0.76 -11.47 -14.84
C GLN A 33 -0.69 -10.23 -15.73
N VAL A 34 -1.41 -10.24 -16.85
CA VAL A 34 -1.55 -9.05 -17.72
C VAL A 34 -2.25 -7.93 -16.94
N LEU A 35 -3.40 -8.21 -16.31
CA LEU A 35 -4.13 -7.22 -15.52
C LEU A 35 -3.27 -6.57 -14.42
N ILE A 36 -2.54 -7.39 -13.66
CA ILE A 36 -1.66 -6.95 -12.57
C ILE A 36 -0.53 -6.07 -13.12
N LYS A 37 0.09 -6.47 -14.23
CA LYS A 37 1.16 -5.71 -14.87
C LYS A 37 0.66 -4.34 -15.34
N ASP A 38 -0.42 -4.33 -16.11
CA ASP A 38 -0.97 -3.09 -16.68
C ASP A 38 -1.41 -2.13 -15.58
N LEU A 39 -2.05 -2.64 -14.52
CA LEU A 39 -2.45 -1.82 -13.38
C LEU A 39 -1.25 -1.22 -12.64
N ARG A 40 -0.17 -2.00 -12.44
CA ARG A 40 1.07 -1.49 -11.83
C ARG A 40 1.68 -0.38 -12.68
N GLU A 41 1.78 -0.58 -13.99
CA GLU A 41 2.33 0.43 -14.91
C GLU A 41 1.50 1.73 -14.89
N MET A 42 0.17 1.62 -14.93
CA MET A 42 -0.71 2.79 -14.84
C MET A 42 -0.57 3.53 -13.51
N LEU A 43 -0.54 2.80 -12.38
CA LEU A 43 -0.39 3.41 -11.06
C LEU A 43 0.98 4.05 -10.88
N SER A 44 2.07 3.38 -11.29
CA SER A 44 3.41 3.96 -11.32
C SER A 44 3.46 5.24 -12.16
N GLY A 45 2.78 5.26 -13.32
CA GLY A 45 2.68 6.45 -14.17
C GLY A 45 1.94 7.62 -13.51
N ILE A 46 0.92 7.34 -12.69
CA ILE A 46 0.17 8.36 -11.94
C ILE A 46 0.99 8.90 -10.76
N THR A 47 1.68 8.03 -10.01
CA THR A 47 2.35 8.42 -8.77
C THR A 47 3.82 8.80 -8.92
N GLY A 48 4.45 8.44 -10.05
CA GLY A 48 5.89 8.63 -10.28
C GLY A 48 6.78 7.64 -9.51
N TYR A 49 6.23 6.58 -8.93
CA TYR A 49 7.02 5.53 -8.28
C TYR A 49 7.64 4.61 -9.33
N TYR A 50 8.78 3.99 -8.97
CA TYR A 50 9.42 2.99 -9.82
C TYR A 50 8.53 1.76 -10.04
N ASP A 51 7.81 1.31 -9.00
CA ASP A 51 6.98 0.12 -9.03
C ASP A 51 5.91 0.15 -7.93
N ILE A 52 4.91 -0.74 -8.04
CA ILE A 52 3.74 -0.84 -7.15
C ILE A 52 3.54 -2.30 -6.71
N SER A 53 3.28 -2.49 -5.41
CA SER A 53 2.77 -3.75 -4.87
C SER A 53 1.25 -3.69 -4.77
N LEU A 54 0.55 -4.69 -5.31
CA LEU A 54 -0.90 -4.86 -5.20
C LEU A 54 -1.32 -5.81 -4.05
N GLN A 55 -0.37 -6.20 -3.19
CA GLN A 55 -0.63 -7.13 -2.10
C GLN A 55 -1.45 -6.52 -0.93
N PRO A 56 -1.22 -5.27 -0.50
CA PRO A 56 -2.00 -4.68 0.59
C PRO A 56 -3.47 -4.48 0.20
N ASN A 57 -4.40 -5.06 0.96
CA ASN A 57 -5.82 -5.05 0.63
C ASN A 57 -6.64 -3.95 1.35
N ALA A 58 -5.96 -3.06 2.08
CA ALA A 58 -6.53 -1.91 2.75
C ALA A 58 -5.48 -0.78 2.85
N GLY A 59 -5.93 0.47 2.99
CA GLY A 59 -5.03 1.62 3.12
C GLY A 59 -4.04 1.48 4.28
N SER A 60 -4.53 1.07 5.46
CA SER A 60 -3.68 0.82 6.64
C SER A 60 -2.67 -0.32 6.43
N GLN A 61 -2.99 -1.34 5.64
CA GLN A 61 -2.02 -2.37 5.27
C GLN A 61 -0.97 -1.84 4.30
N GLY A 62 -1.33 -0.89 3.42
CA GLY A 62 -0.39 -0.19 2.56
C GLY A 62 0.63 0.62 3.38
N GLU A 63 0.16 1.38 4.37
CA GLU A 63 1.02 2.08 5.33
C GLU A 63 1.96 1.12 6.06
N TYR A 64 1.42 0.03 6.62
CA TYR A 64 2.19 -0.99 7.32
C TYR A 64 3.25 -1.65 6.43
N ALA A 65 2.88 -2.07 5.22
CA ALA A 65 3.80 -2.68 4.26
C ALA A 65 4.90 -1.70 3.82
N GLY A 66 4.56 -0.43 3.61
CA GLY A 66 5.53 0.62 3.29
C GLY A 66 6.55 0.84 4.41
N LEU A 67 6.10 0.90 5.66
CA LEU A 67 6.98 1.03 6.83
C LEU A 67 7.85 -0.21 7.04
N LEU A 68 7.33 -1.42 6.79
CA LEU A 68 8.13 -2.65 6.78
C LEU A 68 9.23 -2.60 5.70
N ALA A 69 8.92 -2.09 4.51
CA ALA A 69 9.91 -1.96 3.44
C ALA A 69 11.02 -0.96 3.82
N ILE A 70 10.66 0.17 4.45
CA ILE A 70 11.62 1.16 4.95
C ILE A 70 12.51 0.57 6.06
N ASP A 71 11.92 -0.14 7.03
CA ASP A 71 12.66 -0.81 8.09
C ASP A 71 13.63 -1.88 7.56
N ALA A 72 13.16 -2.72 6.62
CA ALA A 72 13.99 -3.72 5.95
C ALA A 72 15.15 -3.08 5.17
N TYR A 73 14.90 -1.96 4.47
CA TYR A 73 15.92 -1.20 3.77
C TYR A 73 17.03 -0.71 4.72
N HIS A 74 16.66 -0.08 5.84
CA HIS A 74 17.64 0.39 6.83
C HIS A 74 18.43 -0.77 7.45
N LYS A 75 17.76 -1.86 7.82
CA LYS A 75 18.42 -3.06 8.36
C LYS A 75 19.43 -3.66 7.39
N ASN A 76 19.08 -3.73 6.10
CA ASN A 76 19.97 -4.23 5.04
C ASN A 76 21.22 -3.34 4.85
N ASN A 77 21.09 -2.04 5.10
CA ASN A 77 22.20 -1.08 5.04
C ASN A 77 23.00 -0.98 6.36
N GLY A 78 22.65 -1.75 7.38
CA GLY A 78 23.32 -1.73 8.69
C GLY A 78 22.81 -0.65 9.66
N ASP A 79 21.83 0.16 9.25
CA ASP A 79 21.23 1.27 10.03
C ASP A 79 20.20 0.78 11.05
N LYS A 80 20.56 -0.18 11.90
CA LYS A 80 19.62 -0.88 12.81
C LYS A 80 18.97 0.01 13.88
N ASN A 81 19.50 1.20 14.11
CA ASN A 81 19.02 2.12 15.14
C ASN A 81 18.01 3.15 14.61
N ARG A 82 17.66 3.11 13.31
CA ARG A 82 16.67 4.01 12.70
C ARG A 82 15.26 3.49 12.90
N SER A 83 14.72 3.69 14.10
CA SER A 83 13.37 3.23 14.48
C SER A 83 12.42 4.36 14.90
N ILE A 84 12.79 5.62 14.69
CA ILE A 84 11.94 6.78 14.98
C ILE A 84 11.07 7.08 13.77
N CYS A 85 9.75 7.13 13.96
CA CYS A 85 8.79 7.57 12.96
C CYS A 85 8.20 8.93 13.39
N LEU A 86 8.49 9.97 12.62
CA LEU A 86 7.92 11.30 12.84
C LEU A 86 6.52 11.35 12.22
N ILE A 87 5.50 11.68 13.01
CA ILE A 87 4.10 11.70 12.56
C ILE A 87 3.44 13.00 13.01
N PRO A 88 2.95 13.85 12.09
CA PRO A 88 2.19 15.05 12.44
C PRO A 88 0.93 14.71 13.25
N ARG A 89 0.55 15.57 14.20
CA ARG A 89 -0.68 15.36 14.98
C ARG A 89 -1.96 15.37 14.15
N SER A 90 -1.94 16.02 12.98
CA SER A 90 -3.04 16.04 12.02
C SER A 90 -3.20 14.74 11.22
N ALA A 91 -2.23 13.82 11.29
CA ALA A 91 -2.25 12.59 10.51
C ALA A 91 -3.45 11.69 10.85
N HIS A 92 -3.89 10.91 9.86
CA HIS A 92 -4.93 9.91 10.07
C HIS A 92 -4.50 8.89 11.14
N GLY A 93 -5.44 8.44 11.99
CA GLY A 93 -5.13 7.59 13.15
C GLY A 93 -4.53 6.22 12.81
N THR A 94 -4.64 5.76 11.56
CA THR A 94 -3.97 4.54 11.09
C THR A 94 -2.46 4.71 11.02
N ASN A 95 -1.95 5.91 10.71
CA ASN A 95 -0.52 6.16 10.58
C ASN A 95 0.29 5.79 11.84
N PRO A 96 -0.03 6.34 13.04
CA PRO A 96 0.68 5.95 14.26
C PRO A 96 0.45 4.49 14.64
N ALA A 97 -0.73 3.93 14.37
CA ALA A 97 -1.01 2.51 14.64
C ALA A 97 -0.12 1.60 13.78
N SER A 98 -0.03 1.87 12.48
CA SER A 98 0.83 1.16 11.52
C SER A 98 2.31 1.21 11.93
N ALA A 99 2.80 2.38 12.35
CA ALA A 99 4.19 2.54 12.82
C ALA A 99 4.49 1.76 14.10
N MET A 100 3.57 1.77 15.07
CA MET A 100 3.71 0.97 16.29
C MET A 100 3.68 -0.52 16.00
N MET A 101 2.87 -0.98 15.04
CA MET A 101 2.83 -2.38 14.62
C MET A 101 4.17 -2.87 14.02
N VAL A 102 4.90 -2.00 13.31
CA VAL A 102 6.26 -2.30 12.82
C VAL A 102 7.31 -2.30 13.95
N GLY A 103 6.96 -1.81 15.14
CA GLY A 103 7.88 -1.64 16.27
C GLY A 103 8.66 -0.33 16.24
N MET A 104 8.22 0.65 15.45
CA MET A 104 8.81 1.99 15.44
C MET A 104 8.33 2.80 16.65
N LYS A 105 9.21 3.66 17.17
CA LYS A 105 8.84 4.68 18.16
C LYS A 105 8.27 5.89 17.43
N VAL A 106 6.97 6.11 17.62
CA VAL A 106 6.28 7.29 17.11
C VAL A 106 6.69 8.52 17.91
N VAL A 107 7.10 9.57 17.21
CA VAL A 107 7.36 10.90 17.79
C VAL A 107 6.40 11.88 17.10
N PRO A 108 5.46 12.47 17.84
CA PRO A 108 4.53 13.43 17.26
C PRO A 108 5.25 14.71 16.83
N VAL A 109 4.81 15.27 15.71
CA VAL A 109 5.21 16.61 15.25
C VAL A 109 4.00 17.53 15.41
N GLU A 110 4.19 18.67 16.08
CA GLU A 110 3.12 19.66 16.28
C GLU A 110 2.82 20.37 14.97
N CYS A 111 1.55 20.72 14.78
CA CYS A 111 1.11 21.49 13.62
C CYS A 111 1.18 23.00 13.88
N ASP A 112 1.55 23.77 12.86
CA ASP A 112 1.48 25.23 12.89
C ASP A 112 0.02 25.75 13.08
N SER A 113 -0.11 27.06 13.30
CA SER A 113 -1.41 27.68 13.55
C SER A 113 -2.38 27.63 12.37
N GLU A 114 -1.90 27.34 11.16
CA GLU A 114 -2.70 27.21 9.95
C GLU A 114 -3.09 25.76 9.68
N GLY A 115 -2.48 24.81 10.39
CA GLY A 115 -2.79 23.38 10.35
C GLY A 115 -2.06 22.62 9.24
N GLU A 116 -1.04 23.22 8.62
CA GLU A 116 -0.39 22.63 7.43
C GLU A 116 0.92 21.88 7.72
N ASN A 117 1.59 22.11 8.86
CA ASN A 117 2.84 21.41 9.22
C ASN A 117 2.96 21.13 10.70
#